data_AF-A0AAI9ZJ34-F1
#
_entry.id   AF-A0AAI9ZJ34-F1
#
_cell.length_a   1.000
_cell.length_b   1.000
_cell.length_c   1.000
_cell.angle_alpha   90.00
_cell.angle_beta   90.00
_cell.angle_gamma   90.00
#
_symmetry.space_group_name_H-M   'P 1'
#
loop_
_entity.id
_entity.type
_entity.pdbx_description
1 polymer ?
#
loop_
_entity_poly.entity_id
_entity_poly.type
_entity_poly.pdbx_seq_one_letter_code
_entity_poly.pdbx_strand_id
1 'polypeptide(L)'
;MADTTISDGKMSYVVKKDWQISIPQKILQTDTGIWGDDALEFIGDRFLKIAQEKGEAVVNAAVRGFLGFGGGKHICPGRYFASGELLGSLALLVAGFDVTSSDGDALTVSKATSVPLTGSFGKPVPGSDLRGRMRRRVGWEDVRCEVVA
;
A
#
# COMPACT_ATOMS: atom_id res chain seq x y z
N MET A 1 26.09 -12.39 15.61
CA MET A 1 24.81 -13.14 15.63
C MET A 1 25.11 -14.62 15.93
N ALA A 2 24.12 -15.43 16.26
CA ALA A 2 24.25 -16.85 16.63
C ALA A 2 23.17 -17.70 15.92
N ASP A 3 23.36 -19.02 15.89
CA ASP A 3 22.33 -19.96 15.44
C ASP A 3 21.03 -19.69 16.22
N THR A 4 19.92 -19.51 15.49
CA THR A 4 18.63 -19.14 16.06
C THR A 4 17.55 -20.07 15.54
N THR A 5 16.77 -20.67 16.44
CA THR A 5 15.61 -21.48 16.05
C THR A 5 14.37 -20.60 15.93
N ILE A 6 13.69 -20.68 14.79
CA ILE A 6 12.37 -20.07 14.56
C ILE A 6 11.32 -21.18 14.47
N SER A 7 10.13 -20.94 15.02
CA SER A 7 9.02 -21.90 14.97
C SER A 7 7.68 -21.20 14.80
N ASP A 8 6.78 -21.81 14.05
CA ASP A 8 5.37 -21.41 13.91
C ASP A 8 4.44 -22.24 14.82
N GLY A 9 5.01 -23.02 15.76
CA GLY A 9 4.29 -23.94 16.63
C GLY A 9 3.98 -25.31 16.01
N LYS A 10 4.11 -25.47 14.69
CA LYS A 10 3.95 -26.75 13.97
C LYS A 10 5.29 -27.30 13.47
N MET A 11 6.15 -26.42 12.99
CA MET A 11 7.47 -26.73 12.47
C MET A 11 8.52 -25.84 13.14
N SER A 12 9.76 -26.30 13.16
CA SER A 12 10.91 -25.56 13.70
C SER A 12 12.05 -25.59 12.70
N TYR A 13 12.67 -24.44 12.48
CA TYR A 13 13.79 -24.25 11.57
C TYR A 13 14.95 -23.62 12.30
N VAL A 14 16.16 -24.16 12.10
CA VAL A 14 17.39 -23.57 12.62
C VAL A 14 17.95 -22.64 11.55
N VAL A 15 17.94 -21.34 11.82
CA VAL A 15 18.67 -20.34 11.03
C VAL A 15 20.09 -20.30 11.53
N LYS A 16 21.04 -20.66 10.66
CA LYS A 16 22.46 -20.63 11.00
C LYS A 16 22.97 -19.21 11.18
N LYS A 17 23.96 -19.07 12.05
CA LYS A 17 24.73 -17.83 12.18
C LYS A 17 25.18 -17.34 10.80
N ASP A 18 25.11 -16.03 10.61
CA ASP A 18 25.50 -15.30 9.40
C ASP A 18 24.65 -15.58 8.14
N TRP A 19 23.58 -16.38 8.24
CA TRP A 19 22.59 -16.47 7.18
C TRP A 19 21.73 -15.21 7.09
N GLN A 20 21.42 -14.81 5.86
CA GLN A 20 20.48 -13.73 5.59
C GLN A 20 19.06 -14.27 5.45
N ILE A 21 18.13 -13.67 6.16
CA ILE A 21 16.70 -13.94 6.03
C ILE A 21 16.08 -12.81 5.19
N SER A 22 15.33 -13.18 4.17
CA SER A 22 14.49 -12.26 3.42
C SER A 22 13.02 -12.55 3.67
N ILE A 23 12.22 -11.52 3.91
CA ILE A 23 10.77 -11.63 4.14
C ILE A 23 10.07 -10.92 2.98
N PRO A 24 9.70 -11.64 1.91
CA PRO A 24 9.04 -11.06 0.76
C PRO A 24 7.58 -10.71 1.11
N GLN A 25 7.34 -9.46 1.48
CA GLN A 25 6.03 -8.99 1.95
C GLN A 25 4.91 -9.15 0.90
N LYS A 26 5.27 -9.10 -0.39
CA LYS A 26 4.33 -9.28 -1.49
C LYS A 26 3.55 -10.58 -1.36
N ILE A 27 4.18 -11.67 -0.90
CA ILE A 27 3.53 -12.97 -0.75
C ILE A 27 2.31 -12.84 0.17
N LEU A 28 2.47 -12.22 1.34
CA LEU A 28 1.39 -12.01 2.29
C LEU A 28 0.35 -10.99 1.79
N GLN A 29 0.80 -9.95 1.09
CA GLN A 29 -0.08 -8.89 0.57
C GLN A 29 -0.96 -9.35 -0.60
N THR A 30 -0.61 -10.46 -1.27
CA THR A 30 -1.37 -11.02 -2.39
C THR A 30 -1.84 -12.45 -2.14
N ASP A 31 -1.77 -12.93 -0.90
CA ASP A 31 -2.18 -14.29 -0.54
C ASP A 31 -3.71 -14.45 -0.60
N THR A 32 -4.19 -15.38 -1.42
CA THR A 32 -5.63 -15.61 -1.58
C THR A 32 -6.27 -16.26 -0.35
N GLY A 33 -5.50 -16.96 0.48
CA GLY A 33 -5.96 -17.47 1.77
C GLY A 33 -6.20 -16.38 2.81
N ILE A 34 -5.52 -15.22 2.68
CA ILE A 34 -5.72 -14.05 3.55
C ILE A 34 -6.80 -13.12 2.97
N TRP A 35 -6.75 -12.84 1.67
CA TRP A 35 -7.53 -11.77 1.05
C TRP A 35 -8.72 -12.24 0.19
N GLY A 36 -8.81 -13.54 -0.11
CA GLY A 36 -9.80 -14.11 -1.04
C GLY A 36 -9.29 -14.20 -2.48
N ASP A 37 -10.12 -14.72 -3.38
CA ASP A 37 -9.76 -14.98 -4.78
C ASP A 37 -9.42 -13.70 -5.56
N ASP A 38 -9.92 -12.56 -5.10
CA ASP A 38 -9.68 -11.23 -5.66
C ASP A 38 -8.45 -10.54 -5.05
N ALA A 39 -7.53 -11.27 -4.40
CA ALA A 39 -6.35 -10.70 -3.71
C ALA A 39 -5.47 -9.79 -4.59
N LEU A 40 -5.51 -9.97 -5.91
CA LEU A 40 -4.75 -9.18 -6.88
C LEU A 40 -5.52 -7.95 -7.39
N GLU A 41 -6.80 -7.83 -7.06
CA GLU A 41 -7.66 -6.74 -7.49
C GLU A 41 -7.67 -5.59 -6.48
N PHE A 42 -7.65 -4.37 -7.01
CA PHE A 42 -7.81 -3.17 -6.20
C PHE A 42 -9.26 -3.01 -5.76
N ILE A 43 -9.50 -3.16 -4.45
CA ILE A 43 -10.81 -2.98 -3.83
C ILE A 43 -10.64 -1.92 -2.73
N GLY A 44 -11.02 -0.68 -3.04
CA GLY A 44 -10.74 0.49 -2.19
C GLY A 44 -11.36 0.42 -0.79
N ASP A 45 -12.45 -0.33 -0.62
CA ASP A 45 -13.15 -0.52 0.65
C ASP A 45 -12.93 -1.91 1.29
N ARG A 46 -11.98 -2.71 0.79
CA ARG A 46 -11.72 -4.09 1.24
C ARG A 46 -11.57 -4.18 2.77
N PHE A 47 -10.73 -3.32 3.34
CA PHE A 47 -10.46 -3.34 4.78
C PHE A 47 -11.68 -2.95 5.61
N LEU A 48 -12.54 -2.06 5.09
CA LEU A 48 -13.79 -1.67 5.75
C LEU A 48 -14.77 -2.83 5.77
N LYS A 49 -14.95 -3.51 4.63
CA LYS A 49 -15.83 -4.68 4.50
C LYS A 49 -15.40 -5.82 5.43
N ILE A 50 -14.11 -6.19 5.40
CA ILE A 50 -13.58 -7.25 6.28
C ILE A 50 -13.80 -6.91 7.75
N ALA A 51 -13.55 -5.67 8.14
CA ALA A 51 -13.73 -5.22 9.52
C ALA A 51 -15.19 -5.27 9.95
N GLN A 52 -16.10 -4.82 9.07
CA GLN A 52 -17.54 -4.86 9.28
C GLN A 52 -18.07 -6.28 9.43
N GLU A 53 -17.69 -7.18 8.52
CA GLU A 53 -18.11 -8.60 8.55
C GLU A 53 -17.67 -9.32 9.83
N LYS A 54 -16.51 -8.94 10.37
CA LYS A 54 -15.93 -9.57 11.57
C LYS A 54 -16.23 -8.83 12.87
N GLY A 55 -16.90 -7.67 12.80
CA GLY A 55 -17.17 -6.82 13.96
C GLY A 55 -15.90 -6.33 14.67
N GLU A 56 -14.83 -6.04 13.92
CA GLU A 56 -13.54 -5.61 14.45
C GLU A 56 -13.13 -4.22 13.95
N ALA A 57 -12.09 -3.64 14.56
CA ALA A 57 -11.50 -2.40 14.06
C ALA A 57 -10.74 -2.66 12.75
N VAL A 58 -10.76 -1.69 11.82
CA VAL A 58 -10.09 -1.77 10.49
C VAL A 58 -8.61 -2.12 10.60
N VAL A 59 -7.93 -1.64 11.65
CA VAL A 59 -6.52 -1.96 11.90
C VAL A 59 -6.28 -3.47 12.09
N ASN A 60 -7.25 -4.20 12.65
CA ASN A 60 -7.16 -5.65 12.86
C ASN A 60 -7.30 -6.42 11.54
N ALA A 61 -8.06 -5.88 10.58
CA ALA A 61 -8.12 -6.44 9.23
C ALA A 61 -6.78 -6.30 8.49
N ALA A 62 -6.11 -5.14 8.63
CA ALA A 62 -4.86 -4.85 7.93
C ALA A 62 -3.69 -5.73 8.39
N VAL A 63 -3.53 -5.94 9.70
CA VAL A 63 -2.39 -6.70 10.26
C VAL A 63 -2.36 -8.18 9.88
N ARG A 64 -3.41 -8.71 9.24
CA ARG A 64 -3.50 -10.10 8.76
C ARG A 64 -2.52 -10.43 7.63
N GLY A 65 -2.04 -9.42 6.90
CA GLY A 65 -1.06 -9.61 5.83
C GLY A 65 -0.56 -8.32 5.19
N PHE A 66 -1.16 -7.17 5.51
CA PHE A 66 -0.78 -5.89 4.93
C PHE A 66 0.31 -5.22 5.78
N LEU A 67 1.55 -5.46 5.40
CA LEU A 67 2.74 -4.96 6.11
C LEU A 67 3.37 -3.74 5.41
N GLY A 68 2.57 -2.74 5.01
CA GLY A 68 3.03 -1.61 4.17
C GLY A 68 4.21 -0.79 4.74
N PHE A 69 4.46 -0.86 6.06
CA PHE A 69 5.55 -0.17 6.74
C PHE A 69 6.55 -1.12 7.43
N GLY A 70 6.53 -2.40 7.08
CA GLY A 70 7.28 -3.45 7.79
C GLY A 70 6.63 -3.83 9.12
N GLY A 71 7.43 -4.31 10.06
CA GLY A 71 6.94 -4.75 11.38
C GLY A 71 8.05 -4.99 12.39
N GLY A 72 7.65 -5.31 13.63
CA GLY A 72 8.57 -5.57 14.75
C GLY A 72 9.39 -4.34 15.15
N LYS A 73 10.57 -4.58 15.73
CA LYS A 73 11.48 -3.53 16.22
C LYS A 73 12.03 -2.58 15.15
N HIS A 74 11.88 -2.93 13.87
CA HIS A 74 12.39 -2.17 12.72
C HIS A 74 11.25 -1.63 11.84
N ILE A 75 10.03 -1.52 12.38
CA ILE A 75 8.92 -0.88 11.67
C ILE A 75 9.28 0.57 11.29
N CYS A 76 8.84 1.02 10.10
CA CYS A 76 9.18 2.34 9.59
C CYS A 76 8.81 3.45 10.60
N PRO A 77 9.80 4.26 11.06
CA PRO A 77 9.53 5.32 12.02
C PRO A 77 8.68 6.45 11.41
N GLY A 78 8.78 6.66 10.09
CA GLY A 78 8.02 7.67 9.35
C GLY A 78 6.58 7.28 9.01
N ARG A 79 6.07 6.11 9.43
CA ARG A 79 4.74 5.62 9.03
C ARG A 79 3.60 6.59 9.35
N TYR A 80 3.64 7.26 10.50
CA TYR A 80 2.60 8.21 10.89
C TYR A 80 2.65 9.48 10.06
N PHE A 81 3.86 9.99 9.80
CA PHE A 81 4.07 11.14 8.93
C PHE A 81 3.60 10.82 7.50
N ALA A 82 4.06 9.70 6.93
CA ALA A 82 3.69 9.27 5.59
C ALA A 82 2.18 9.04 5.45
N SER A 83 1.54 8.38 6.42
CA SER A 83 0.08 8.18 6.40
C SER A 83 -0.69 9.50 6.51
N GLY A 84 -0.25 10.43 7.38
CA GLY A 84 -0.87 11.74 7.52
C GLY A 84 -0.72 12.59 6.25
N GLU A 85 0.49 12.63 5.68
CA GLU A 85 0.79 13.34 4.44
C GLU A 85 0.00 12.78 3.26
N LEU A 86 -0.03 11.45 3.09
CA LEU A 86 -0.80 10.80 2.04
C LEU A 86 -2.30 11.09 2.17
N LEU A 87 -2.86 10.96 3.38
CA LEU A 87 -4.27 11.20 3.62
C LEU A 87 -4.64 12.66 3.35
N GLY A 88 -3.86 13.60 3.87
CA GLY A 88 -4.08 15.04 3.65
C GLY A 88 -3.97 15.40 2.17
N SER A 89 -2.91 14.95 1.50
CA SER A 89 -2.68 15.23 0.07
C SER A 89 -3.79 14.64 -0.81
N LEU A 90 -4.21 13.40 -0.56
CA LEU A 90 -5.30 12.77 -1.30
C LEU A 90 -6.64 13.44 -1.04
N ALA A 91 -6.93 13.84 0.21
CA ALA A 91 -8.15 14.56 0.54
C ALA A 91 -8.24 15.89 -0.22
N LEU A 92 -7.15 16.66 -0.26
CA LEU A 92 -7.08 17.91 -1.02
C LEU A 92 -7.23 17.68 -2.53
N LEU A 93 -6.56 16.65 -3.06
CA LEU A 93 -6.61 16.31 -4.48
C LEU A 93 -8.03 15.91 -4.92
N VAL A 94 -8.67 15.01 -4.17
CA VAL A 94 -10.03 14.50 -4.48
C VAL A 94 -11.11 15.56 -4.26
N ALA A 95 -10.92 16.46 -3.28
CA ALA A 95 -11.87 17.54 -3.01
C ALA A 95 -11.80 18.66 -4.05
N GLY A 96 -10.58 19.10 -4.36
CA GLY A 96 -10.35 20.32 -5.15
C GLY A 96 -10.15 20.12 -6.65
N PHE A 97 -9.94 18.89 -7.11
CA PHE A 97 -9.61 18.64 -8.51
C PHE A 97 -10.39 17.48 -9.13
N ASP A 98 -10.67 17.63 -10.42
CA ASP A 98 -11.07 16.55 -11.30
C ASP A 98 -9.84 16.08 -12.06
N VAL A 99 -9.56 14.78 -11.96
CA VAL A 99 -8.38 14.15 -12.55
C VAL A 99 -8.82 13.12 -13.59
N THR A 100 -8.39 13.32 -14.82
CA THR A 100 -8.75 12.47 -15.97
C THR A 100 -7.51 12.03 -16.74
N SER A 101 -7.67 11.12 -17.69
CA SER A 101 -6.68 10.87 -18.74
C SER A 101 -6.47 12.13 -19.59
N SER A 102 -5.47 12.09 -20.49
CA SER A 102 -5.25 13.15 -21.49
C SER A 102 -6.49 13.43 -22.35
N ASP A 103 -7.28 12.38 -22.60
CA ASP A 103 -8.46 12.36 -23.47
C ASP A 103 -9.76 12.71 -22.73
N GLY A 104 -9.71 12.85 -21.40
CA GLY A 104 -10.85 13.22 -20.56
C GLY A 104 -11.58 12.04 -19.91
N ASP A 105 -11.13 10.81 -20.16
CA ASP A 105 -11.68 9.59 -19.56
C ASP A 105 -11.12 9.33 -18.16
N ALA A 106 -11.58 8.23 -17.52
CA ALA A 106 -10.98 7.74 -16.29
C ALA A 106 -9.50 7.41 -16.48
N LEU A 107 -8.69 7.72 -15.47
CA LEU A 107 -7.27 7.33 -15.44
C LEU A 107 -7.14 5.81 -15.44
N THR A 108 -6.35 5.28 -16.38
CA THR A 108 -5.96 3.87 -16.37
C THR A 108 -4.68 3.71 -15.57
N VAL A 109 -4.71 2.87 -14.53
CA VAL A 109 -3.51 2.57 -13.74
C VAL A 109 -2.61 1.62 -14.54
N SER A 110 -1.38 2.06 -14.81
CA SER A 110 -0.39 1.22 -15.49
C SER A 110 -0.01 0.00 -14.66
N LYS A 111 0.17 -1.15 -15.31
CA LYS A 111 0.77 -2.32 -14.64
C LYS A 111 2.20 -1.99 -14.19
N ALA A 112 2.59 -2.53 -13.05
CA ALA A 112 3.94 -2.41 -12.54
C ALA A 112 4.83 -3.58 -13.02
N THR A 113 6.11 -3.30 -13.27
CA THR A 113 7.15 -4.31 -13.47
C THR A 113 7.40 -5.09 -12.17
N SER A 114 8.20 -6.15 -12.27
CA SER A 114 8.76 -6.77 -11.07
C SER A 114 9.57 -5.73 -10.26
N VAL A 115 9.58 -5.93 -8.95
CA VAL A 115 10.38 -5.13 -8.03
C VAL A 115 11.82 -5.63 -8.12
N PRO A 116 12.79 -4.80 -8.53
CA PRO A 116 14.19 -5.20 -8.52
C PRO A 116 14.66 -5.40 -7.08
N LEU A 117 15.65 -6.26 -6.84
CA LEU A 117 16.17 -6.52 -5.50
C LEU A 117 16.69 -5.25 -4.80
N THR A 118 17.11 -4.25 -5.58
CA THR A 118 17.61 -2.95 -5.13
C THR A 118 16.52 -1.88 -4.97
N GLY A 119 15.27 -2.21 -5.27
CA GLY A 119 14.15 -1.26 -5.25
C GLY A 119 13.04 -1.68 -4.28
N SER A 120 12.22 -0.71 -3.89
CA SER A 120 11.06 -0.95 -3.02
C SER A 120 9.75 -1.11 -3.81
N PHE A 121 9.71 -0.63 -5.05
CA PHE A 121 8.51 -0.63 -5.90
C PHE A 121 8.84 -1.06 -7.33
N GLY A 122 7.86 -1.67 -7.98
CA GLY A 122 7.87 -1.88 -9.42
C GLY A 122 7.65 -0.55 -10.14
N LYS A 123 8.29 -0.36 -11.29
CA LYS A 123 8.06 0.82 -12.13
C LYS A 123 6.87 0.57 -13.05
N PRO A 124 6.18 1.58 -13.57
CA PRO A 124 5.25 1.38 -14.68
C PRO A 124 5.93 0.62 -15.82
N VAL A 125 5.19 -0.26 -16.49
CA VAL A 125 5.72 -0.96 -17.67
C VAL A 125 6.15 0.06 -18.73
N PRO A 126 7.33 -0.10 -19.37
CA PRO A 126 7.80 0.84 -20.39
C PRO A 126 6.76 1.04 -21.49
N GLY A 127 6.54 2.30 -21.89
CA GLY A 127 5.51 2.67 -22.87
C GLY A 127 4.11 2.88 -22.30
N SER A 128 3.90 2.73 -20.99
CA SER A 128 2.64 3.15 -20.35
C SER A 128 2.39 4.63 -20.52
N ASP A 129 1.16 5.02 -20.84
CA ASP A 129 0.76 6.42 -20.75
C ASP A 129 0.55 6.80 -19.29
N LEU A 130 1.38 7.74 -18.81
CA LEU A 130 1.32 8.27 -17.44
C LEU A 130 0.77 9.69 -17.41
N ARG A 131 0.30 10.20 -18.55
CA ARG A 131 -0.24 11.55 -18.65
C ARG A 131 -1.63 11.58 -18.05
N GLY A 132 -1.81 12.50 -17.11
CA GLY A 132 -3.12 12.88 -16.58
C GLY A 132 -3.36 14.36 -16.81
N ARG A 133 -4.64 14.73 -16.82
CA ARG A 133 -5.07 16.13 -16.78
C ARG A 133 -5.71 16.37 -15.43
N MET A 134 -5.25 17.41 -14.74
CA MET A 134 -5.85 17.88 -13.50
C MET A 134 -6.49 19.24 -13.75
N ARG A 135 -7.76 19.39 -13.39
CA ARG A 135 -8.50 20.65 -13.45
C ARG A 135 -9.11 20.93 -12.10
N ARG A 136 -9.14 22.20 -11.70
CA ARG A 136 -9.81 22.62 -10.47
C ARG A 136 -11.30 22.30 -10.61
N ARG A 137 -11.88 21.68 -9.59
CA ARG A 137 -13.29 21.30 -9.58
C ARG A 137 -14.17 22.55 -9.56
N VAL A 138 -15.33 22.47 -10.20
CA VAL A 138 -16.33 23.54 -10.19
C VAL A 138 -16.75 23.86 -8.76
N GLY A 139 -16.74 25.15 -8.41
CA GLY A 139 -17.01 25.65 -7.06
C GLY A 139 -15.79 25.69 -6.13
N TRP A 140 -14.61 25.26 -6.59
CA TRP A 140 -13.35 25.31 -5.85
C TRP A 140 -12.37 26.34 -6.42
N GLU A 141 -12.78 27.16 -7.40
CA GLU A 141 -11.96 28.14 -8.13
C GLU A 141 -11.22 29.09 -7.19
N ASP A 142 -11.93 29.62 -6.19
CA ASP A 142 -11.41 30.61 -5.24
C ASP A 142 -10.87 30.00 -3.94
N VAL A 143 -10.89 28.67 -3.80
CA VAL A 143 -10.42 27.99 -2.60
C VAL A 143 -8.89 27.90 -2.59
N ARG A 144 -8.26 28.48 -1.57
CA ARG A 144 -6.84 28.34 -1.30
C ARG A 144 -6.63 27.36 -0.16
N CYS A 145 -5.91 26.28 -0.45
CA CYS A 145 -5.50 25.31 0.56
C CYS A 145 -4.13 25.74 1.08
N GLU A 146 -4.03 25.97 2.39
CA GLU A 146 -2.79 26.29 3.06
C GLU A 146 -2.43 25.16 4.02
N VAL A 147 -1.15 24.80 4.07
CA VAL A 147 -0.65 23.84 5.07
C VAL A 147 -0.45 24.60 6.36
N VAL A 148 -1.27 24.31 7.36
CA VAL A 148 -1.08 24.82 8.72
C VAL A 148 -0.04 23.92 9.39
N ALA A 149 1.19 24.42 9.47
CA ALA A 149 2.33 23.75 10.10
C ALA A 149 2.41 24.09 11.60
#